data_AF-A0A260YUL6-F1
#
_entry.id   AF-A0A260YUL6-F1
#
_cell.length_a   1.000
_cell.length_b   1.000
_cell.length_c   1.000
_cell.angle_alpha   90.00
_cell.angle_beta   90.00
_cell.angle_gamma   90.00
#
_symmetry.space_group_name_H-M   'P 1'
#
loop_
_entity.id
_entity.type
_entity.pdbx_description
1 polymer ?
#
loop_
_entity_poly.entity_id
_entity_poly.type
_entity_poly.pdbx_seq_one_letter_code
_entity_poly.pdbx_strand_id
1 'polypeptide(L)'
;MPGFSWIPHSISLPFSVLCHMFINGTCSKSPRIKNAHIVKKFGIPYLKELGGRFYVEGPPEIFHVSTDTINMETIDAILVSNYESFTGLPFYTENTGFSGKIYVTEIAFQYGKLLMEELLEFMERIEARPEDKKWKKEEVCGKFSNPPFQNPAEWRPFYTTEDMHRCLTKNIAYLTASNPNATDVKLMEIAPLRSVDYILVTSLSRLIDTTVQAMGVGLTRTITEVLKNHGSVILPMCPIGPIFELVEAPGISMDTPIYFISPVAKSAIAMASISAEWMSESRQNAVYLPEEPYSHNQLIRSGRLKIYDSLYGNFSKEFRTPCIIFASHASLRVGDAAHMVEILGSDPRNAVIV
;
A
#
# COMPACT_ATOMS: atom_id res chain seq x y z
N MET A 1 26.34 36.04 -24.49
CA MET A 1 24.94 36.25 -24.08
C MET A 1 24.67 35.34 -22.89
N PRO A 2 23.97 35.83 -21.85
CA PRO A 2 24.07 35.28 -20.50
C PRO A 2 23.47 33.88 -20.39
N GLY A 3 24.13 33.05 -19.57
CA GLY A 3 23.77 31.67 -19.33
C GLY A 3 22.49 31.54 -18.50
N PHE A 4 21.66 30.57 -18.88
CA PHE A 4 20.65 30.00 -18.01
C PHE A 4 21.26 28.80 -17.31
N SER A 5 21.76 29.02 -16.10
CA SER A 5 22.02 27.94 -15.14
C SER A 5 20.67 27.48 -14.57
N TRP A 6 20.16 26.35 -15.03
CA TRP A 6 19.07 25.68 -14.33
C TRP A 6 19.64 24.91 -13.14
N ILE A 7 19.08 25.20 -11.97
CA ILE A 7 19.47 24.69 -10.65
C ILE A 7 19.13 23.19 -10.56
N PRO A 8 20.01 22.35 -9.96
CA PRO A 8 19.88 20.90 -9.93
C PRO A 8 19.15 20.42 -8.68
N HIS A 9 17.83 20.51 -8.60
CA HIS A 9 17.07 19.91 -7.50
C HIS A 9 15.79 19.23 -7.99
N SER A 10 15.94 18.16 -8.79
CA SER A 10 14.85 17.19 -9.00
C SER A 10 14.67 16.36 -7.73
N ILE A 11 13.58 16.60 -6.99
CA ILE A 11 13.20 15.77 -5.84
C ILE A 11 12.51 14.52 -6.38
N SER A 12 13.22 13.39 -6.38
CA SER A 12 12.56 12.09 -6.48
C SER A 12 12.00 11.74 -5.11
N LEU A 13 10.67 11.75 -4.96
CA LEU A 13 10.02 11.22 -3.75
C LEU A 13 10.50 9.78 -3.52
N PRO A 14 11.01 9.43 -2.32
CA PRO A 14 11.46 8.08 -2.05
C PRO A 14 10.32 7.08 -2.26
N PHE A 15 10.60 6.13 -3.14
CA PHE A 15 10.15 4.74 -3.19
C PHE A 15 9.28 4.33 -1.99
N SER A 16 8.02 4.06 -2.30
CA SER A 16 6.98 3.50 -1.42
C SER A 16 7.17 3.86 0.06
N VAL A 17 6.48 4.92 0.51
CA VAL A 17 6.26 5.17 1.94
C VAL A 17 5.71 3.88 2.61
N LEU A 18 5.08 2.99 1.85
CA LEU A 18 4.64 1.65 2.26
C LEU A 18 5.77 0.73 2.77
N CYS A 19 6.99 0.78 2.20
CA CYS A 19 8.15 0.02 2.70
C CYS A 19 8.88 0.70 3.87
N HIS A 20 8.74 2.02 4.01
CA HIS A 20 9.42 2.83 5.03
C HIS A 20 8.49 3.38 6.11
N MET A 21 7.21 3.02 6.09
CA MET A 21 6.26 3.24 7.17
C MET A 21 6.71 2.38 8.34
N PHE A 22 7.59 2.94 9.16
CA PHE A 22 7.86 2.44 10.48
C PHE A 22 6.68 2.81 11.37
N ILE A 23 5.53 2.24 11.02
CA ILE A 23 4.36 2.24 11.88
C ILE A 23 4.80 1.54 13.17
N ASN A 24 4.97 2.32 14.23
CA ASN A 24 5.22 1.85 15.59
C ASN A 24 4.18 0.80 15.93
N GLY A 25 4.55 -0.48 15.85
CA GLY A 25 3.80 -1.58 16.45
C GLY A 25 2.28 -1.54 16.37
N THR A 26 1.63 -1.06 15.30
CA THR A 26 0.15 -1.03 15.29
C THR A 26 -0.46 -2.32 14.79
N CYS A 27 0.00 -3.42 15.36
CA CYS A 27 -0.91 -4.49 15.71
C CYS A 27 -1.75 -4.04 16.93
N SER A 28 -2.33 -2.82 16.88
CA SER A 28 -3.05 -2.18 17.99
C SER A 28 -4.30 -2.95 18.38
N LYS A 29 -4.66 -3.98 17.60
CA LYS A 29 -5.71 -4.95 17.90
C LYS A 29 -5.23 -6.40 17.97
N SER A 30 -3.97 -6.73 17.65
CA SER A 30 -3.50 -8.11 17.82
C SER A 30 -3.48 -8.46 19.31
N PRO A 31 -4.23 -9.49 19.73
CA PRO A 31 -4.18 -9.96 21.10
C PRO A 31 -2.76 -10.40 21.50
N ARG A 32 -1.96 -10.92 20.55
CA ARG A 32 -0.59 -11.39 20.83
C ARG A 32 0.32 -10.24 21.23
N ILE A 33 0.21 -9.08 20.57
CA ILE A 33 1.02 -7.89 20.92
C ILE A 33 0.45 -7.17 22.14
N LYS A 34 -0.89 -7.06 22.27
CA LYS A 34 -1.52 -6.51 23.48
C LYS A 34 -1.11 -7.29 24.74
N ASN A 35 -1.13 -8.61 24.66
CA ASN A 35 -0.79 -9.53 25.76
C ASN A 35 0.70 -9.84 25.87
N ALA A 36 1.54 -9.28 24.99
CA ALA A 36 2.99 -9.48 25.05
C ALA A 36 3.58 -8.92 26.35
N HIS A 37 4.71 -9.48 26.75
CA HIS A 37 5.42 -9.12 27.97
C HIS A 37 5.85 -7.65 27.94
N ILE A 38 5.56 -6.91 29.03
CA ILE A 38 6.00 -5.53 29.17
C ILE A 38 7.45 -5.51 29.67
N VAL A 39 8.30 -4.81 28.93
CA VAL A 39 9.73 -4.75 29.23
C VAL A 39 9.99 -3.75 30.36
N LYS A 40 10.07 -4.25 31.59
CA LYS A 40 10.30 -3.42 32.78
C LYS A 40 11.68 -2.76 32.82
N LYS A 41 12.69 -3.34 32.15
CA LYS A 41 14.10 -2.89 32.14
C LYS A 41 14.26 -1.41 31.77
N PHE A 42 13.42 -0.90 30.86
CA PHE A 42 13.53 0.47 30.36
C PHE A 42 12.62 1.46 31.11
N GLY A 43 11.78 0.99 32.04
CA GLY A 43 10.80 1.83 32.73
C GLY A 43 9.71 2.39 31.79
N ILE A 44 9.49 1.76 30.64
CA ILE A 44 8.55 2.21 29.60
C ILE A 44 7.37 1.22 29.54
N PRO A 45 6.15 1.62 29.97
CA PRO A 45 5.02 0.71 30.18
C PRO A 45 4.32 0.26 28.89
N TYR A 46 4.66 0.86 27.76
CA TYR A 46 4.12 0.55 26.42
C TYR A 46 5.17 -0.12 25.51
N LEU A 47 6.32 -0.51 26.08
CA LEU A 47 7.33 -1.29 25.38
C LEU A 47 7.08 -2.78 25.61
N LYS A 48 6.87 -3.51 24.52
CA LYS A 48 6.51 -4.93 24.50
C LYS A 48 7.63 -5.77 23.91
N GLU A 49 7.79 -7.00 24.40
CA GLU A 49 8.71 -7.97 23.83
C GLU A 49 7.96 -9.21 23.35
N LEU A 50 8.22 -9.60 22.10
CA LEU A 50 7.65 -10.79 21.48
C LEU A 50 8.70 -11.44 20.56
N GLY A 51 9.00 -12.73 20.82
CA GLY A 51 9.98 -13.47 20.02
C GLY A 51 11.39 -12.85 20.05
N GLY A 52 11.79 -12.27 21.19
CA GLY A 52 13.07 -11.59 21.36
C GLY A 52 13.20 -10.28 20.59
N ARG A 53 12.10 -9.72 20.06
CA ARG A 53 12.02 -8.41 19.40
C ARG A 53 11.18 -7.44 20.21
N PHE A 54 11.55 -6.17 20.16
CA PHE A 54 10.90 -5.05 20.84
C PHE A 54 9.87 -4.38 19.94
N TYR A 55 8.71 -4.06 20.51
CA TYR A 55 7.60 -3.39 19.85
C TYR A 55 7.10 -2.24 20.73
N VAL A 56 6.82 -1.11 20.09
CA VAL A 56 6.31 0.09 20.75
C VAL A 56 4.80 0.15 20.51
N GLU A 57 4.02 0.13 21.59
CA GLU A 57 2.58 0.35 21.57
C GLU A 57 2.32 1.88 21.62
N GLY A 58 2.14 2.50 20.46
CA GLY A 58 1.92 3.94 20.34
C GLY A 58 1.21 4.29 19.03
N PRO A 59 0.89 5.58 18.81
CA PRO A 59 0.36 6.00 17.53
C PRO A 59 1.35 5.69 16.41
N PRO A 60 0.84 5.34 15.22
CA PRO A 60 1.66 5.10 14.04
C PRO A 60 2.38 6.40 13.64
N GLU A 61 3.68 6.29 13.40
CA GLU A 61 4.48 7.38 12.89
C GLU A 61 5.09 6.96 11.56
N ILE A 62 5.40 7.94 10.72
CA ILE A 62 6.01 7.71 9.41
C ILE A 62 7.37 8.36 9.37
N PHE A 63 8.33 7.60 8.84
CA PHE A 63 9.53 8.20 8.30
C PHE A 63 9.24 8.73 6.88
N HIS A 64 9.53 10.00 6.69
CA HIS A 64 9.56 10.67 5.40
C HIS A 64 10.97 11.25 5.24
N VAL A 65 11.43 11.44 4.01
CA VAL A 65 12.73 12.09 3.80
C VAL A 65 12.62 13.53 4.28
N SER A 66 13.54 13.89 5.18
CA SER A 66 13.55 15.22 5.78
C SER A 66 13.72 16.29 4.69
N THR A 67 12.88 17.31 4.78
CA THR A 67 12.97 18.53 3.98
C THR A 67 13.96 19.54 4.56
N ASP A 68 14.68 19.23 5.66
CA ASP A 68 15.63 20.19 6.28
C ASP A 68 16.75 20.63 5.32
N THR A 69 17.02 19.81 4.29
CA THR A 69 18.02 20.11 3.25
C THR A 69 17.44 20.80 2.03
N ILE A 70 16.11 20.93 1.93
CA ILE A 70 15.40 21.41 0.75
C ILE A 70 14.38 22.48 1.17
N ASN A 71 14.58 23.72 0.70
CA ASN A 71 13.57 24.74 0.89
C ASN A 71 12.36 24.48 -0.02
N MET A 72 11.25 24.01 0.54
CA MET A 72 10.03 23.71 -0.21
C MET A 72 9.37 24.97 -0.81
N GLU A 73 9.64 26.17 -0.28
CA GLU A 73 9.16 27.44 -0.86
C GLU A 73 9.76 27.72 -2.24
N THR A 74 10.96 27.20 -2.53
CA THR A 74 11.63 27.40 -3.83
C THR A 74 11.25 26.34 -4.87
N ILE A 75 10.37 25.41 -4.53
CA ILE A 75 10.00 24.30 -5.42
C ILE A 75 8.79 24.71 -6.26
N ASP A 76 9.02 24.86 -7.56
CA ASP A 76 7.98 25.25 -8.52
C ASP A 76 7.03 24.10 -8.89
N ALA A 77 7.50 22.85 -8.81
CA ALA A 77 6.77 21.69 -9.27
C ALA A 77 7.12 20.41 -8.49
N ILE A 78 6.10 19.59 -8.22
CA ILE A 78 6.24 18.20 -7.75
C ILE A 78 5.68 17.28 -8.83
N LEU A 79 6.46 16.29 -9.25
CA LEU A 79 6.02 15.26 -10.19
C LEU A 79 5.72 13.96 -9.44
N VAL A 80 4.49 13.47 -9.57
CA VAL A 80 4.05 12.21 -8.96
C VAL A 80 4.04 11.12 -10.01
N SER A 81 4.96 10.16 -9.88
CA SER A 81 5.19 9.11 -10.89
C SER A 81 4.22 7.94 -10.81
N ASN A 82 3.66 7.66 -9.63
CA ASN A 82 2.72 6.56 -9.40
C ASN A 82 1.77 6.87 -8.24
N TYR A 83 0.72 6.06 -8.09
CA TYR A 83 -0.30 6.27 -7.07
C TYR A 83 0.21 6.07 -5.63
N GLU A 84 1.24 5.23 -5.40
CA GLU A 84 1.78 4.99 -4.06
C GLU A 84 2.51 6.23 -3.51
N SER A 85 3.09 7.05 -4.38
CA SER A 85 3.77 8.28 -3.98
C SER A 85 2.83 9.32 -3.32
N PHE A 86 1.51 9.19 -3.48
CA PHE A 86 0.53 10.08 -2.84
C PHE A 86 0.59 10.02 -1.31
N THR A 87 0.89 8.85 -0.74
CA THR A 87 0.94 8.70 0.73
C THR A 87 2.06 9.52 1.37
N GLY A 88 3.03 10.00 0.59
CA GLY A 88 4.06 10.93 1.06
C GLY A 88 3.71 12.39 0.82
N LEU A 89 2.80 12.68 -0.12
CA LEU A 89 2.60 14.00 -0.69
C LEU A 89 2.22 15.06 0.36
N PRO A 90 1.31 14.81 1.32
CA PRO A 90 0.98 15.79 2.36
C PRO A 90 2.19 16.24 3.21
N PHE A 91 3.19 15.39 3.41
CA PHE A 91 4.40 15.75 4.16
C PHE A 91 5.28 16.78 3.44
N TYR A 92 5.17 16.87 2.12
CA TYR A 92 5.92 17.84 1.32
C TYR A 92 5.09 19.09 1.00
N THR A 93 3.76 19.00 1.03
CA THR A 93 2.87 20.12 0.68
C THR A 93 2.35 20.90 1.88
N GLU A 94 2.07 20.24 3.00
CA GLU A 94 1.40 20.84 4.15
C GLU A 94 2.43 21.31 5.19
N ASN A 95 2.27 22.55 5.66
CA ASN A 95 3.16 23.17 6.64
C ASN A 95 4.64 23.29 6.20
N THR A 96 4.92 23.24 4.89
CA THR A 96 6.27 23.35 4.33
C THR A 96 6.55 24.66 3.58
N GLY A 97 5.52 25.47 3.30
CA GLY A 97 5.65 26.66 2.44
C GLY A 97 5.55 26.38 0.94
N PHE A 98 5.36 25.12 0.52
CA PHE A 98 5.19 24.75 -0.90
C PHE A 98 3.98 25.44 -1.54
N SER A 99 4.25 26.22 -2.60
CA SER A 99 3.26 26.95 -3.39
C SER A 99 3.28 26.61 -4.89
N GLY A 100 4.14 25.67 -5.30
CA GLY A 100 4.26 25.20 -6.67
C GLY A 100 3.07 24.35 -7.16
N LYS A 101 3.22 23.78 -8.36
CA LYS A 101 2.21 22.92 -9.00
C LYS A 101 2.51 21.44 -8.81
N ILE A 102 1.47 20.60 -8.80
CA ILE A 102 1.63 19.15 -8.69
C ILE A 102 1.24 18.53 -10.04
N TYR A 103 2.14 17.75 -10.63
CA TYR A 103 1.91 17.08 -11.92
C TYR A 103 1.74 15.59 -11.68
N VAL A 104 0.68 14.99 -12.21
CA VAL A 104 0.34 13.59 -11.99
C VAL A 104 -0.61 13.09 -13.05
N THR A 105 -0.64 11.80 -13.36
CA THR A 105 -1.67 11.26 -14.26
C THR A 105 -3.04 11.19 -13.59
N GLU A 106 -4.14 11.26 -14.34
CA GLU A 106 -5.49 11.18 -13.78
C GLU A 106 -5.69 9.88 -12.99
N ILE A 107 -5.29 8.75 -13.58
CA ILE A 107 -5.45 7.44 -12.94
C ILE A 107 -4.62 7.32 -11.65
N ALA A 108 -3.39 7.84 -11.64
CA ALA A 108 -2.57 7.86 -10.43
C ALA A 108 -3.17 8.77 -9.34
N PHE A 109 -3.79 9.88 -9.72
CA PHE A 109 -4.51 10.75 -8.78
C PHE A 109 -5.68 10.03 -8.13
N GLN A 110 -6.53 9.42 -8.93
CA GLN A 110 -7.73 8.77 -8.38
C GLN A 110 -7.36 7.58 -7.48
N TYR A 111 -6.42 6.72 -7.91
CA TYR A 111 -5.94 5.61 -7.08
C TYR A 111 -5.16 6.09 -5.86
N GLY A 112 -4.36 7.15 -6.00
CA GLY A 112 -3.61 7.74 -4.89
C GLY A 112 -4.53 8.30 -3.81
N LYS A 113 -5.64 8.93 -4.21
CA LYS A 113 -6.69 9.40 -3.30
C LYS A 113 -7.31 8.23 -2.51
N LEU A 114 -7.74 7.16 -3.19
CA LEU A 114 -8.29 5.98 -2.50
C LEU A 114 -7.29 5.36 -1.53
N LEU A 115 -6.01 5.29 -1.91
CA LEU A 115 -4.96 4.76 -1.03
C LEU A 115 -4.78 5.61 0.24
N MET A 116 -4.81 6.95 0.11
CA MET A 116 -4.73 7.84 1.27
C MET A 116 -5.98 7.74 2.17
N GLU A 117 -7.17 7.64 1.58
CA GLU A 117 -8.44 7.47 2.31
C GLU A 117 -8.43 6.16 3.12
N GLU A 118 -7.99 5.04 2.51
CA GLU A 118 -7.85 3.76 3.22
C GLU A 118 -6.88 3.86 4.40
N LEU A 119 -5.70 4.46 4.19
CA LEU A 119 -4.70 4.59 5.23
C LEU A 119 -5.22 5.44 6.39
N LEU A 120 -5.85 6.59 6.10
CA LEU A 120 -6.45 7.45 7.12
C LEU A 120 -7.50 6.70 7.94
N GLU A 121 -8.38 5.94 7.29
CA GLU A 121 -9.37 5.13 8.00
C GLU A 121 -8.71 4.09 8.91
N PHE A 122 -7.62 3.46 8.47
CA PHE A 122 -6.86 2.56 9.34
C PHE A 122 -6.20 3.29 10.50
N MET A 123 -5.70 4.50 10.31
CA MET A 123 -5.12 5.31 11.39
C MET A 123 -6.18 5.71 12.42
N GLU A 124 -7.37 6.10 12.00
CA GLU A 124 -8.49 6.46 12.88
C GLU A 124 -8.98 5.27 13.73
N ARG A 125 -8.90 4.04 13.20
CA ARG A 125 -9.28 2.81 13.92
C ARG A 125 -8.29 2.42 15.03
N ILE A 126 -7.13 3.07 15.15
CA ILE A 126 -6.08 2.71 16.11
C ILE A 126 -6.31 3.42 17.44
N GLU A 127 -6.56 2.62 18.49
CA GLU A 127 -6.56 3.09 19.87
C GLU A 127 -5.10 3.33 20.32
N ALA A 128 -4.65 4.58 20.28
CA ALA A 128 -3.30 4.97 20.68
C ALA A 128 -3.27 5.56 22.10
N ARG A 129 -2.18 5.26 22.83
CA ARG A 129 -1.85 5.94 24.09
C ARG A 129 -1.34 7.36 23.81
N PRO A 130 -1.33 8.26 24.83
CA PRO A 130 -0.73 9.58 24.71
C PRO A 130 0.70 9.51 24.18
N GLU A 131 1.09 10.47 23.35
CA GLU A 131 2.43 10.54 22.78
C GLU A 131 3.51 10.57 23.88
N ASP A 132 4.39 9.56 23.89
CA ASP A 132 5.60 9.55 24.71
C ASP A 132 6.81 9.19 23.83
N LYS A 133 7.79 10.10 23.82
CA LYS A 133 8.99 10.02 22.98
C LYS A 133 10.20 9.41 23.71
N LYS A 134 10.05 8.94 24.95
CA LYS A 134 11.17 8.36 25.74
C LYS A 134 11.86 7.20 25.03
N TRP A 135 11.09 6.34 24.36
CA TRP A 135 11.61 5.18 23.66
C TRP A 135 12.51 5.55 22.46
N LYS A 136 12.33 6.76 21.88
CA LYS A 136 13.07 7.25 20.72
C LYS A 136 14.52 7.61 21.04
N LYS A 137 14.87 7.78 22.32
CA LYS A 137 16.22 8.10 22.75
C LYS A 137 17.16 6.96 22.36
N GLU A 138 18.32 7.29 21.80
CA GLU A 138 19.34 6.32 21.38
C GLU A 138 19.74 5.36 22.52
N GLU A 139 19.80 5.87 23.75
CA GLU A 139 20.06 5.09 24.97
C GLU A 139 19.05 3.95 25.23
N VAL A 140 17.87 4.03 24.62
CA VAL A 140 16.78 3.07 24.72
C VAL A 140 16.68 2.25 23.43
N CYS A 141 16.37 2.89 22.30
CA CYS A 141 16.13 2.18 21.03
C CYS A 141 17.40 1.51 20.47
N GLY A 142 18.58 2.06 20.75
CA GLY A 142 19.86 1.44 20.39
C GLY A 142 20.15 0.14 21.15
N LYS A 143 19.41 -0.14 22.22
CA LYS A 143 19.49 -1.40 22.99
C LYS A 143 18.45 -2.44 22.56
N PHE A 144 17.60 -2.13 21.58
CA PHE A 144 16.65 -3.11 21.05
C PHE A 144 17.41 -4.14 20.21
N SER A 145 16.95 -5.39 20.22
CA SER A 145 17.45 -6.44 19.32
C SER A 145 17.11 -6.15 17.84
N ASN A 146 16.09 -5.33 17.61
CA ASN A 146 15.64 -4.82 16.33
C ASN A 146 15.62 -3.28 16.35
N PRO A 147 16.79 -2.63 16.39
CA PRO A 147 16.84 -1.17 16.42
C PRO A 147 16.22 -0.60 15.13
N PRO A 148 15.59 0.58 15.20
CA PRO A 148 15.08 1.27 14.02
C PRO A 148 16.18 1.51 12.99
N PHE A 149 15.90 1.29 11.71
CA PHE A 149 16.87 1.53 10.62
C PHE A 149 17.18 3.01 10.40
N GLN A 150 16.27 3.90 10.80
CA GLN A 150 16.38 5.34 10.69
C GLN A 150 16.07 5.97 12.04
N ASN A 151 16.57 7.19 12.24
CA ASN A 151 16.43 7.93 13.49
C ASN A 151 14.94 8.16 13.84
N PRO A 152 14.43 7.58 14.94
CA PRO A 152 13.03 7.74 15.33
C PRO A 152 12.64 9.18 15.68
N ALA A 153 13.62 10.04 15.98
CA ALA A 153 13.38 11.45 16.27
C ALA A 153 12.87 12.24 15.06
N GLU A 154 13.17 11.78 13.84
CA GLU A 154 12.73 12.39 12.58
C GLU A 154 11.33 11.93 12.15
N TRP A 155 10.78 10.92 12.83
CA TRP A 155 9.47 10.38 12.48
C TRP A 155 8.38 11.35 12.89
N ARG A 156 7.39 11.51 12.02
CA ARG A 156 6.24 12.39 12.24
C ARG A 156 4.95 11.58 12.38
N PRO A 157 3.94 12.10 13.09
CA PRO A 157 2.60 11.54 13.07
C PRO A 157 2.05 11.47 11.64
N PHE A 158 1.10 10.56 11.41
CA PHE A 158 0.35 10.52 10.15
C PHE A 158 -0.42 11.84 9.96
N TYR A 159 -0.58 12.28 8.71
CA TYR A 159 -1.34 13.49 8.38
C TYR A 159 -2.84 13.28 8.61
N THR A 160 -3.61 14.36 8.66
CA THR A 160 -5.06 14.32 8.86
C THR A 160 -5.83 14.24 7.54
N THR A 161 -7.12 13.91 7.62
CA THR A 161 -8.05 13.99 6.49
C THR A 161 -8.12 15.40 5.90
N GLU A 162 -7.99 16.44 6.74
CA GLU A 162 -7.93 17.82 6.27
C GLU A 162 -6.66 18.10 5.47
N ASP A 163 -5.49 17.65 5.95
CA ASP A 163 -4.21 17.75 5.24
C ASP A 163 -4.26 17.07 3.86
N MET A 164 -4.89 15.90 3.78
CA MET A 164 -5.11 15.18 2.52
C MET A 164 -5.97 16.00 1.56
N HIS A 165 -7.12 16.53 2.00
CA HIS A 165 -7.99 17.32 1.14
C HIS A 165 -7.31 18.61 0.66
N ARG A 166 -6.60 19.33 1.54
CA ARG A 166 -5.85 20.54 1.15
C ARG A 166 -4.74 20.22 0.16
N CYS A 167 -4.01 19.13 0.36
CA CYS A 167 -3.00 18.65 -0.57
C CYS A 167 -3.59 18.36 -1.97
N LEU A 168 -4.72 17.65 -2.03
CA LEU A 168 -5.38 17.25 -3.29
C LEU A 168 -6.09 18.40 -4.02
N THR A 169 -6.32 19.54 -3.37
CA THR A 169 -6.95 20.73 -3.99
C THR A 169 -5.94 21.69 -4.61
N LYS A 170 -4.63 21.50 -4.38
CA LYS A 170 -3.57 22.30 -5.03
C LYS A 170 -3.57 22.04 -6.53
N ASN A 171 -3.21 23.03 -7.36
CA ASN A 171 -3.32 22.95 -8.83
C ASN A 171 -2.62 21.70 -9.41
N ILE A 172 -3.44 20.74 -9.85
CA ILE A 172 -3.00 19.46 -10.41
C ILE A 172 -3.01 19.53 -11.94
N ALA A 173 -1.90 19.18 -12.57
CA ALA A 173 -1.79 19.08 -14.03
C ALA A 173 -1.55 17.64 -14.47
N TYR A 174 -2.26 17.20 -15.50
CA TYR A 174 -2.28 15.80 -15.90
C TYR A 174 -1.12 15.40 -16.81
N LEU A 175 -0.48 14.27 -16.50
CA LEU A 175 0.55 13.63 -17.34
C LEU A 175 0.09 12.24 -17.78
N THR A 176 0.72 11.66 -18.80
CA THR A 176 0.46 10.29 -19.26
C THR A 176 1.58 9.37 -18.80
N ALA A 177 1.27 8.23 -18.18
CA ALA A 177 2.25 7.26 -17.69
C ALA A 177 2.07 5.90 -18.37
N SER A 178 3.10 5.05 -18.31
CA SER A 178 3.14 3.74 -18.95
C SER A 178 4.12 2.79 -18.26
N ASN A 179 3.88 1.47 -18.33
CA ASN A 179 4.65 0.44 -17.62
C ASN A 179 5.11 -0.66 -18.61
N PRO A 180 6.41 -0.98 -18.72
CA PRO A 180 6.91 -1.94 -19.72
C PRO A 180 6.64 -3.42 -19.40
N ASN A 181 6.27 -3.78 -18.17
CA ASN A 181 6.12 -5.18 -17.73
C ASN A 181 4.69 -5.55 -17.28
N ALA A 182 3.70 -4.69 -17.54
CA ALA A 182 2.32 -4.95 -17.16
C ALA A 182 1.60 -5.80 -18.22
N THR A 183 0.95 -6.87 -17.76
CA THR A 183 -0.01 -7.70 -18.53
C THR A 183 -1.36 -7.01 -18.69
N ASP A 184 -1.71 -6.13 -17.74
CA ASP A 184 -3.02 -5.51 -17.62
C ASP A 184 -3.05 -4.00 -17.92
N VAL A 185 -1.89 -3.35 -18.06
CA VAL A 185 -1.75 -1.88 -18.21
C VAL A 185 -1.02 -1.58 -19.51
N LYS A 186 -1.26 -0.41 -20.13
CA LYS A 186 -0.64 -0.01 -21.40
C LYS A 186 0.90 -0.06 -21.30
N LEU A 187 1.52 -0.69 -22.30
CA LEU A 187 2.97 -0.79 -22.41
C LEU A 187 3.63 0.59 -22.55
N MET A 188 4.85 0.69 -22.04
CA MET A 188 5.67 1.91 -22.16
C MET A 188 6.10 2.18 -23.60
N GLU A 189 5.80 3.39 -24.07
CA GLU A 189 6.29 3.88 -25.35
C GLU A 189 7.78 4.22 -25.24
N ILE A 190 8.62 3.40 -25.87
CA ILE A 190 10.10 3.54 -25.80
C ILE A 190 10.61 4.56 -26.83
N ALA A 191 9.83 4.86 -27.87
CA ALA A 191 10.26 5.75 -28.95
C ALA A 191 10.72 7.15 -28.47
N PRO A 192 10.00 7.83 -27.56
CA PRO A 192 10.44 9.13 -27.02
C PRO A 192 11.78 9.05 -26.26
N LEU A 193 12.07 7.91 -25.61
CA LEU A 193 13.26 7.71 -24.79
C LEU A 193 14.56 7.57 -25.61
N ARG A 194 14.46 7.42 -26.94
CA ARG A 194 15.65 7.32 -27.80
C ARG A 194 16.41 8.64 -27.96
N SER A 195 15.77 9.76 -27.59
CA SER A 195 16.26 11.12 -27.85
C SER A 195 16.67 11.89 -26.60
N VAL A 196 16.69 11.24 -25.42
CA VAL A 196 16.97 11.91 -24.15
C VAL A 196 18.42 11.67 -23.70
N ASP A 197 19.04 12.69 -23.12
CA ASP A 197 20.43 12.63 -22.63
C ASP A 197 20.56 11.88 -21.29
N TYR A 198 19.50 11.95 -20.47
CA TYR A 198 19.46 11.34 -19.13
C TYR A 198 18.10 10.69 -18.88
N ILE A 199 18.10 9.49 -18.28
CA ILE A 199 16.90 8.79 -17.84
C ILE A 199 16.98 8.57 -16.33
N LEU A 200 16.05 9.17 -15.60
CA LEU A 200 15.86 8.86 -14.19
C LEU A 200 14.92 7.66 -14.07
N VAL A 201 15.47 6.49 -13.75
CA VAL A 201 14.67 5.27 -13.54
C VAL A 201 14.47 5.03 -12.05
N THR A 202 13.21 4.98 -11.64
CA THR A 202 12.80 4.67 -10.27
C THR A 202 11.96 3.39 -10.24
N SER A 203 11.63 2.91 -9.04
CA SER A 203 10.79 1.74 -8.77
C SER A 203 11.23 0.45 -9.49
N LEU A 204 12.54 0.22 -9.58
CA LEU A 204 13.11 -0.98 -10.17
C LEU A 204 12.82 -2.22 -9.32
N SER A 205 12.43 -3.32 -9.97
CA SER A 205 12.37 -4.63 -9.32
C SER A 205 13.76 -5.04 -8.83
N ARG A 206 13.84 -5.54 -7.60
CA ARG A 206 15.06 -6.17 -7.05
C ARG A 206 15.16 -7.66 -7.36
N LEU A 207 14.14 -8.22 -8.01
CA LEU A 207 14.12 -9.61 -8.45
C LEU A 207 14.76 -9.68 -9.83
N ILE A 208 15.94 -10.30 -9.89
CA ILE A 208 16.76 -10.41 -11.11
C ILE A 208 16.52 -11.74 -11.82
N ASP A 209 16.21 -12.80 -11.07
CA ASP A 209 16.21 -14.20 -11.57
C ASP A 209 14.82 -14.84 -11.68
N THR A 210 13.73 -14.07 -11.47
CA THR A 210 12.35 -14.60 -11.52
C THR A 210 11.47 -13.79 -12.45
N THR A 211 10.82 -14.47 -13.38
CA THR A 211 9.83 -13.86 -14.29
C THR A 211 8.47 -13.75 -13.62
N VAL A 212 7.67 -12.76 -14.02
CA VAL A 212 6.28 -12.58 -13.56
C VAL A 212 5.46 -13.85 -13.80
N GLN A 213 5.65 -14.51 -14.95
CA GLN A 213 4.96 -15.77 -15.26
C GLN A 213 5.36 -16.90 -14.32
N ALA A 214 6.64 -17.06 -14.02
CA ALA A 214 7.10 -18.10 -13.08
C ALA A 214 6.54 -17.86 -11.67
N MET A 215 6.50 -16.60 -11.22
CA MET A 215 5.89 -16.21 -9.95
C MET A 215 4.39 -16.47 -9.92
N GLY A 216 3.67 -16.12 -11.00
CA GLY A 216 2.23 -16.37 -11.12
C GLY A 216 1.88 -17.86 -11.05
N VAL A 217 2.60 -18.70 -11.79
CA VAL A 217 2.41 -20.17 -11.73
C VAL A 217 2.71 -20.71 -10.34
N GLY A 218 3.79 -20.24 -9.70
CA GLY A 218 4.14 -20.62 -8.33
C GLY A 218 3.08 -20.23 -7.31
N LEU A 219 2.52 -19.02 -7.44
CA LEU A 219 1.45 -18.49 -6.60
C LEU A 219 0.17 -19.33 -6.74
N THR A 220 -0.32 -19.51 -7.97
CA THR A 220 -1.52 -20.32 -8.25
C THR A 220 -1.36 -21.72 -7.70
N ARG A 221 -0.21 -22.37 -7.93
CA ARG A 221 0.06 -23.71 -7.40
C ARG A 221 -0.06 -23.75 -5.88
N THR A 222 0.58 -22.80 -5.19
CA THR A 222 0.54 -22.72 -3.72
C THR A 222 -0.89 -22.53 -3.21
N ILE A 223 -1.66 -21.63 -3.85
CA ILE A 223 -3.07 -21.42 -3.52
C ILE A 223 -3.87 -22.71 -3.70
N THR A 224 -3.72 -23.39 -4.85
CA THR A 224 -4.43 -24.64 -5.13
C THR A 224 -4.09 -25.74 -4.11
N GLU A 225 -2.82 -25.88 -3.72
CA GLU A 225 -2.39 -26.86 -2.71
C GLU A 225 -3.02 -26.61 -1.34
N VAL A 226 -3.05 -25.36 -0.89
CA VAL A 226 -3.68 -24.96 0.38
C VAL A 226 -5.18 -25.27 0.36
N LEU A 227 -5.87 -24.87 -0.71
CA LEU A 227 -7.32 -25.10 -0.85
C LEU A 227 -7.67 -26.60 -0.92
N LYS A 228 -6.85 -27.42 -1.60
CA LYS A 228 -7.03 -28.88 -1.64
C LYS A 228 -6.92 -29.54 -0.26
N ASN A 229 -6.13 -28.95 0.64
CA ASN A 229 -6.01 -29.40 2.03
C ASN A 229 -7.09 -28.80 2.96
N HIS A 230 -8.16 -28.23 2.40
CA HIS A 230 -9.23 -27.52 3.13
C HIS A 230 -8.73 -26.34 3.96
N GLY A 231 -7.58 -25.76 3.60
CA GLY A 231 -7.06 -24.53 4.17
C GLY A 231 -7.59 -23.28 3.47
N SER A 232 -7.44 -22.13 4.11
CA SER A 232 -7.72 -20.81 3.55
C SER A 232 -6.44 -20.03 3.29
N VAL A 233 -6.46 -19.18 2.28
CA VAL A 233 -5.32 -18.34 1.89
C VAL A 233 -5.61 -16.88 2.25
N ILE A 234 -4.63 -16.22 2.86
CA ILE A 234 -4.62 -14.77 3.07
C ILE A 234 -3.53 -14.17 2.18
N LEU A 235 -3.90 -13.15 1.41
CA LEU A 235 -3.03 -12.34 0.57
C LEU A 235 -3.07 -10.89 1.09
N PRO A 236 -2.13 -10.49 1.97
CA PRO A 236 -2.00 -9.12 2.43
C PRO A 236 -1.52 -8.25 1.28
N MET A 237 -2.39 -7.40 0.73
CA MET A 237 -2.05 -6.62 -0.45
C MET A 237 -2.72 -5.25 -0.50
N CYS A 238 -2.20 -4.38 -1.37
CA CYS A 238 -2.81 -3.10 -1.70
C CYS A 238 -4.17 -3.37 -2.39
N PRO A 239 -5.24 -2.59 -2.09
CA PRO A 239 -6.56 -2.78 -2.71
C PRO A 239 -6.59 -2.31 -4.18
N ILE A 240 -5.45 -1.89 -4.72
CA ILE A 240 -5.29 -1.30 -6.04
C ILE A 240 -4.11 -1.99 -6.74
N GLY A 241 -4.26 -2.21 -8.05
CA GLY A 241 -3.18 -2.69 -8.91
C GLY A 241 -3.24 -4.22 -9.07
N PRO A 242 -2.19 -4.98 -8.70
CA PRO A 242 -2.09 -6.42 -9.00
C PRO A 242 -3.26 -7.29 -8.51
N ILE A 243 -4.02 -6.82 -7.51
CA ILE A 243 -5.19 -7.52 -6.99
C ILE A 243 -6.25 -7.75 -8.07
N PHE A 244 -6.37 -6.83 -9.03
CA PHE A 244 -7.37 -6.91 -10.09
C PHE A 244 -7.16 -8.14 -10.97
N GLU A 245 -5.91 -8.47 -11.32
CA GLU A 245 -5.58 -9.69 -12.07
C GLU A 245 -5.72 -10.93 -11.19
N LEU A 246 -5.26 -10.87 -9.93
CA LEU A 246 -5.27 -12.01 -9.02
C LEU A 246 -6.67 -12.53 -8.67
N VAL A 247 -7.66 -11.63 -8.61
CA VAL A 247 -9.07 -12.01 -8.43
C VAL A 247 -9.59 -12.86 -9.59
N GLU A 248 -9.03 -12.71 -10.79
CA GLU A 248 -9.39 -13.45 -12.01
C GLU A 248 -8.47 -14.65 -12.29
N ALA A 249 -7.44 -14.86 -11.46
CA ALA A 249 -6.35 -15.77 -11.79
C ALA A 249 -6.83 -17.20 -12.08
N PRO A 250 -6.43 -17.80 -13.22
CA PRO A 250 -6.81 -19.16 -13.56
C PRO A 250 -6.18 -20.15 -12.58
N GLY A 251 -6.97 -21.12 -12.10
CA GLY A 251 -6.53 -22.18 -11.17
C GLY A 251 -7.07 -22.06 -9.75
N ILE A 252 -7.77 -20.97 -9.42
CA ILE A 252 -8.61 -20.89 -8.23
C ILE A 252 -9.90 -21.68 -8.49
N SER A 253 -10.21 -22.66 -7.64
CA SER A 253 -11.43 -23.48 -7.74
C SER A 253 -12.68 -22.60 -7.87
N MET A 254 -13.55 -22.93 -8.83
CA MET A 254 -14.75 -22.13 -9.17
C MET A 254 -15.71 -21.95 -7.99
N ASP A 255 -15.70 -22.89 -7.03
CA ASP A 255 -16.61 -22.87 -5.89
C ASP A 255 -16.02 -22.19 -4.64
N THR A 256 -14.73 -21.84 -4.66
CA THR A 256 -14.08 -21.22 -3.50
C THR A 256 -14.50 -19.76 -3.37
N PRO A 257 -15.07 -19.35 -2.22
CA PRO A 257 -15.40 -17.94 -1.97
C PRO A 257 -14.14 -17.09 -1.88
N ILE A 258 -14.21 -15.91 -2.49
CA ILE A 258 -13.18 -14.89 -2.50
C ILE A 258 -13.70 -13.70 -1.71
N TYR A 259 -12.94 -13.27 -0.71
CA TYR A 259 -13.25 -12.11 0.11
C TYR A 259 -12.25 -11.00 -0.19
N PHE A 260 -12.74 -9.82 -0.58
CA PHE A 260 -11.91 -8.62 -0.75
C PHE A 260 -12.29 -7.61 0.33
N ILE A 261 -11.37 -7.40 1.28
CA ILE A 261 -11.59 -6.65 2.51
C ILE A 261 -10.75 -5.38 2.49
N SER A 262 -11.42 -4.26 2.20
CA SER A 262 -10.85 -2.91 2.22
C SER A 262 -11.99 -1.89 2.13
N PRO A 263 -11.92 -0.77 2.86
CA PRO A 263 -12.93 0.27 2.79
C PRO A 263 -13.06 0.92 1.41
N VAL A 264 -12.00 0.86 0.61
CA VAL A 264 -11.97 1.45 -0.74
C VAL A 264 -12.12 0.41 -1.85
N ALA A 265 -12.30 -0.88 -1.54
CA ALA A 265 -12.36 -1.95 -2.53
C ALA A 265 -13.47 -1.76 -3.58
N LYS A 266 -14.67 -1.33 -3.17
CA LYS A 266 -15.78 -1.08 -4.10
C LYS A 266 -15.44 0.04 -5.08
N SER A 267 -14.88 1.14 -4.56
CA SER A 267 -14.44 2.28 -5.37
C SER A 267 -13.29 1.89 -6.30
N ALA A 268 -12.34 1.08 -5.82
CA ALA A 268 -11.21 0.59 -6.61
C ALA A 268 -11.66 -0.27 -7.81
N ILE A 269 -12.61 -1.18 -7.61
CA ILE A 269 -13.19 -2.01 -8.69
C ILE A 269 -14.02 -1.18 -9.68
N ALA A 270 -14.86 -0.27 -9.17
CA ALA A 270 -15.63 0.64 -10.03
C ALA A 270 -14.69 1.49 -10.90
N MET A 271 -13.60 1.98 -10.31
CA MET A 271 -12.60 2.75 -11.03
C MET A 271 -11.82 1.93 -12.05
N ALA A 272 -11.44 0.70 -11.71
CA ALA A 272 -10.86 -0.23 -12.66
C ALA A 272 -11.81 -0.42 -13.85
N SER A 273 -13.12 -0.58 -13.61
CA SER A 273 -14.10 -0.81 -14.67
C SER A 273 -14.25 0.36 -15.67
N ILE A 274 -13.95 1.60 -15.26
CA ILE A 274 -14.09 2.80 -16.12
C ILE A 274 -12.75 3.28 -16.71
N SER A 275 -11.61 2.70 -16.31
CA SER A 275 -10.27 3.18 -16.69
C SER A 275 -9.64 2.33 -17.79
N ALA A 276 -10.45 1.80 -18.71
CA ALA A 276 -10.02 0.84 -19.72
C ALA A 276 -8.94 1.38 -20.68
N GLU A 277 -8.95 2.68 -20.97
CA GLU A 277 -7.96 3.37 -21.82
C GLU A 277 -6.52 3.26 -21.30
N TRP A 278 -6.34 2.96 -20.01
CA TRP A 278 -5.04 2.76 -19.38
C TRP A 278 -4.63 1.27 -19.33
N MET A 279 -5.49 0.36 -19.79
CA MET A 279 -5.26 -1.09 -19.71
C MET A 279 -4.48 -1.66 -20.91
N SER A 280 -4.21 -2.96 -20.90
CA SER A 280 -3.65 -3.67 -22.05
C SER A 280 -4.59 -3.68 -23.25
N GLU A 281 -4.03 -3.86 -24.44
CA GLU A 281 -4.80 -3.83 -25.70
C GLU A 281 -5.92 -4.90 -25.73
N SER A 282 -5.68 -6.08 -25.14
CA SER A 282 -6.70 -7.12 -25.02
C SER A 282 -7.91 -6.66 -24.19
N ARG A 283 -7.67 -5.97 -23.07
CA ARG A 283 -8.72 -5.43 -22.20
C ARG A 283 -9.40 -4.20 -22.80
N GLN A 284 -8.66 -3.35 -23.52
CA GLN A 284 -9.23 -2.26 -24.31
C GLN A 284 -10.18 -2.80 -25.39
N ASN A 285 -9.80 -3.89 -26.07
CA ASN A 285 -10.60 -4.53 -27.11
C ASN A 285 -11.94 -5.06 -26.59
N ALA A 286 -12.00 -5.52 -25.33
CA ALA A 286 -13.25 -5.96 -24.70
C ALA A 286 -14.30 -4.84 -24.62
N VAL A 287 -13.87 -3.59 -24.40
CA VAL A 287 -14.78 -2.44 -24.31
C VAL A 287 -15.49 -2.15 -25.64
N TYR A 288 -14.84 -2.44 -26.78
CA TYR A 288 -15.48 -2.33 -28.10
C TYR A 288 -16.54 -3.42 -28.34
N LEU A 289 -16.52 -4.51 -27.57
CA LEU A 289 -17.46 -5.63 -27.63
C LEU A 289 -18.57 -5.56 -26.56
N PRO A 290 -18.94 -4.35 -26.13
CA PRO A 290 -19.65 -4.09 -24.87
C PRO A 290 -19.32 -4.99 -23.67
N GLU A 291 -18.09 -5.50 -23.58
CA GLU A 291 -17.65 -6.35 -22.47
C GLU A 291 -16.90 -5.52 -21.42
N GLU A 292 -17.03 -5.91 -20.15
CA GLU A 292 -16.29 -5.27 -19.06
C GLU A 292 -14.80 -5.68 -19.12
N PRO A 293 -13.84 -4.76 -18.89
CA PRO A 293 -12.41 -5.08 -18.98
C PRO A 293 -11.95 -6.14 -17.97
N TYR A 294 -12.65 -6.22 -16.83
CA TYR A 294 -12.46 -7.19 -15.76
C TYR A 294 -13.78 -7.94 -15.51
N SER A 295 -13.69 -9.23 -15.22
CA SER A 295 -14.79 -10.11 -14.80
C SER A 295 -15.22 -9.94 -13.35
N HIS A 296 -14.69 -8.93 -12.64
CA HIS A 296 -14.99 -8.68 -11.21
C HIS A 296 -16.49 -8.59 -10.95
N ASN A 297 -17.26 -7.85 -11.76
CA ASN A 297 -18.70 -7.74 -11.52
C ASN A 297 -19.44 -9.05 -11.79
N GLN A 298 -18.96 -9.90 -12.71
CA GLN A 298 -19.52 -11.24 -12.89
C GLN A 298 -19.27 -12.11 -11.66
N LEU A 299 -18.08 -12.04 -11.07
CA LEU A 299 -17.74 -12.73 -9.83
C LEU A 299 -18.54 -12.21 -8.63
N ILE A 300 -18.83 -10.90 -8.59
CA ILE A 300 -19.71 -10.30 -7.57
C ILE A 300 -21.15 -10.77 -7.75
N ARG A 301 -21.69 -10.73 -8.97
CA ARG A 301 -23.07 -11.15 -9.29
C ARG A 301 -23.30 -12.64 -9.01
N SER A 302 -22.30 -13.48 -9.25
CA SER A 302 -22.35 -14.91 -8.90
C SER A 302 -22.22 -15.19 -7.40
N GLY A 303 -21.86 -14.19 -6.58
CA GLY A 303 -21.65 -14.33 -5.15
C GLY A 303 -20.31 -14.99 -4.77
N ARG A 304 -19.44 -15.26 -5.76
CA ARG A 304 -18.10 -15.83 -5.55
C ARG A 304 -17.14 -14.80 -4.97
N LEU A 305 -17.14 -13.58 -5.51
CA LEU A 305 -16.39 -12.45 -4.95
C LEU A 305 -17.30 -11.61 -4.05
N LYS A 306 -16.93 -11.49 -2.78
CA LYS A 306 -17.63 -10.67 -1.80
C LYS A 306 -16.73 -9.58 -1.26
N ILE A 307 -17.23 -8.35 -1.29
CA ILE A 307 -16.47 -7.15 -0.90
C ILE A 307 -16.98 -6.65 0.44
N TYR A 308 -16.05 -6.38 1.37
CA TYR A 308 -16.35 -5.85 2.69
C TYR A 308 -15.45 -4.67 3.02
N ASP A 309 -16.03 -3.65 3.65
CA ASP A 309 -15.31 -2.43 4.01
C ASP A 309 -14.43 -2.63 5.27
N SER A 310 -14.77 -3.62 6.09
CA SER A 310 -13.99 -4.04 7.26
C SER A 310 -14.30 -5.48 7.66
N LEU A 311 -13.52 -6.03 8.60
CA LEU A 311 -13.83 -7.31 9.25
C LEU A 311 -15.05 -7.26 10.16
N TYR A 312 -15.47 -6.07 10.57
CA TYR A 312 -16.60 -5.88 11.47
C TYR A 312 -17.92 -5.90 10.70
N GLY A 313 -18.99 -6.31 11.37
CA GLY A 313 -20.32 -6.38 10.76
C GLY A 313 -20.54 -7.66 9.94
N ASN A 314 -20.97 -7.50 8.69
CA ASN A 314 -21.53 -8.59 7.88
C ASN A 314 -20.53 -9.69 7.55
N PHE A 315 -19.24 -9.36 7.42
CA PHE A 315 -18.19 -10.33 7.11
C PHE A 315 -18.22 -11.51 8.09
N SER A 316 -18.31 -11.24 9.40
CA SER A 316 -18.31 -12.29 10.43
C SER A 316 -19.47 -13.29 10.33
N LYS A 317 -20.60 -12.91 9.71
CA LYS A 317 -21.77 -13.77 9.52
C LYS A 317 -21.70 -14.61 8.24
N GLU A 318 -21.00 -14.10 7.24
CA GLU A 318 -20.91 -14.69 5.90
C GLU A 318 -19.58 -15.39 5.62
N PHE A 319 -18.63 -15.26 6.54
CA PHE A 319 -17.31 -15.87 6.48
C PHE A 319 -17.41 -17.40 6.47
N ARG A 320 -16.77 -18.03 5.49
CA ARG A 320 -16.72 -19.48 5.30
C ARG A 320 -15.32 -19.91 4.88
N THR A 321 -14.91 -21.09 5.34
CA THR A 321 -13.65 -21.74 4.93
C THR A 321 -13.95 -23.05 4.20
N PRO A 322 -13.09 -23.51 3.27
CA PRO A 322 -11.89 -22.84 2.77
C PRO A 322 -12.22 -21.62 1.89
N CYS A 323 -11.36 -20.60 1.91
CA CYS A 323 -11.55 -19.36 1.15
C CYS A 323 -10.23 -18.71 0.73
N ILE A 324 -10.33 -17.72 -0.14
CA ILE A 324 -9.23 -16.79 -0.44
C ILE A 324 -9.63 -15.42 0.11
N ILE A 325 -8.73 -14.79 0.85
CA ILE A 325 -8.94 -13.46 1.42
C ILE A 325 -7.85 -12.54 0.91
N PHE A 326 -8.27 -11.54 0.14
CA PHE A 326 -7.48 -10.35 -0.14
C PHE A 326 -7.84 -9.31 0.91
N ALA A 327 -6.87 -8.92 1.73
CA ALA A 327 -7.08 -7.93 2.78
C ALA A 327 -5.97 -6.90 2.77
N SER A 328 -6.34 -5.64 2.92
CA SER A 328 -5.39 -4.58 3.22
C SER A 328 -5.02 -4.60 4.71
N HIS A 329 -3.78 -4.36 5.12
CA HIS A 329 -2.70 -3.77 4.35
C HIS A 329 -1.48 -4.70 4.17
N ALA A 330 -0.78 -4.59 3.04
CA ALA A 330 0.38 -5.41 2.68
C ALA A 330 1.52 -5.38 3.71
N SER A 331 1.64 -4.30 4.48
CA SER A 331 2.67 -4.17 5.52
C SER A 331 2.44 -5.08 6.73
N LEU A 332 1.25 -5.66 6.89
CA LEU A 332 0.82 -6.41 8.09
C LEU A 332 0.98 -5.62 9.41
N ARG A 333 1.15 -4.30 9.33
CA ARG A 333 1.27 -3.40 10.49
C ARG A 333 0.01 -2.61 10.77
N VAL A 334 -0.87 -2.47 9.79
CA VAL A 334 -2.18 -1.78 9.88
C VAL A 334 -3.18 -2.52 9.01
N GLY A 335 -4.45 -2.15 9.16
CA GLY A 335 -5.53 -2.71 8.39
C GLY A 335 -5.97 -4.10 8.83
N ASP A 336 -6.92 -4.63 8.09
CA ASP A 336 -7.65 -5.86 8.36
C ASP A 336 -6.81 -7.13 8.08
N ALA A 337 -5.79 -7.07 7.22
CA ALA A 337 -4.90 -8.19 6.93
C ALA A 337 -4.17 -8.71 8.16
N ALA A 338 -3.61 -7.81 8.97
CA ALA A 338 -2.92 -8.17 10.20
C ALA A 338 -3.85 -8.91 11.17
N HIS A 339 -5.11 -8.48 11.27
CA HIS A 339 -6.10 -9.12 12.12
C HIS A 339 -6.55 -10.47 11.56
N MET A 340 -6.67 -10.61 10.23
CA MET A 340 -7.00 -11.89 9.59
C MET A 340 -5.91 -12.95 9.82
N VAL A 341 -4.64 -12.55 9.79
CA VAL A 341 -3.51 -13.44 10.13
C VAL A 341 -3.63 -13.96 11.56
N GLU A 342 -4.12 -13.16 12.52
CA GLU A 342 -4.36 -13.63 13.89
C GLU A 342 -5.54 -14.61 13.98
N ILE A 343 -6.61 -14.36 13.21
CA ILE A 343 -7.81 -15.21 13.21
C ILE A 343 -7.49 -16.59 12.60
N LEU A 344 -6.79 -16.63 11.47
CA LEU A 344 -6.56 -17.86 10.70
C LEU A 344 -5.19 -18.49 10.92
N GLY A 345 -4.22 -17.77 11.49
CA GLY A 345 -2.84 -18.23 11.62
C GLY A 345 -2.61 -19.33 12.67
N SER A 346 -3.64 -19.68 13.45
CA SER A 346 -3.57 -20.82 14.39
C SER A 346 -3.75 -22.17 13.71
N ASP A 347 -4.41 -22.22 12.55
CA ASP A 347 -4.63 -23.45 11.79
C ASP A 347 -3.48 -23.66 10.79
N PRO A 348 -2.69 -24.74 10.92
CA PRO A 348 -1.54 -24.99 10.04
C PRO A 348 -1.92 -25.32 8.60
N ARG A 349 -3.21 -25.55 8.31
CA ARG A 349 -3.70 -25.73 6.94
C ARG A 349 -3.81 -24.40 6.19
N ASN A 350 -3.94 -23.29 6.91
CA ASN A 350 -4.04 -21.97 6.30
C ASN A 350 -2.66 -21.46 5.90
N ALA A 351 -2.63 -20.58 4.90
CA ALA A 351 -1.40 -19.95 4.45
C ALA A 351 -1.55 -18.44 4.34
N VAL A 352 -0.49 -17.73 4.72
CA VAL A 352 -0.30 -16.31 4.42
C VAL A 352 0.75 -16.23 3.34
N ILE A 353 0.43 -15.63 2.20
CA ILE A 353 1.33 -15.48 1.06
C ILE A 353 1.60 -13.99 0.90
N VAL A 354 2.89 -13.59 0.94
CA VAL A 354 3.36 -12.19 0.92
C VAL A 354 4.24 -11.96 -0.30
#